data_AF-A0A0C3CXD2-F1
#
_entry.id   AF-A0A0C3CXD2-F1
#
_cell.length_a   1.000
_cell.length_b   1.000
_cell.length_c   1.000
_cell.angle_alpha   90.00
_cell.angle_beta   90.00
_cell.angle_gamma   90.00
#
_symmetry.space_group_name_H-M   'P 1'
#
loop_
_entity.id
_entity.type
_entity.pdbx_description
1 polymer ?
#
loop_
_entity_poly.entity_id
_entity_poly.type
_entity_poly.pdbx_seq_one_letter_code
_entity_poly.pdbx_strand_id
1 'polypeptide(L)'
;MRYINGHLPPALQEDRKWTKLMLPALVTWAGSLADPWVIPDQDLMRTLRIIVTTVSPGFQDLTAIRPRTAIFSLAVRRLMVWRSNFGSTTIALVAHFLASSPGDDTEAMDPTAIRETCNDLLDKLSFLYEDLDDQKPENTYQSQFVLQLLAHAHMWSCVGCPDIPRIDTDTLKAHGIKGALSLCCAVLERAIRLFQRGDVHVDDQISTRGKATAKTPLKLNRMTGKESSSALAFSEQNWGACTRQYFMSVSRRDHPVLKQIAMMANTLVLPAMDALEDCSLQGDQMADELVLSAGQRISV
;
A
#
# COMPACT_ATOMS: atom_id res chain seq x y z
N MET A 1 12.10 9.49 -20.75
CA MET A 1 13.03 8.35 -20.66
C MET A 1 12.52 7.40 -19.59
N ARG A 2 12.39 6.10 -19.87
CA ARG A 2 11.92 5.10 -18.90
C ARG A 2 13.14 4.45 -18.24
N TYR A 3 13.37 4.75 -16.97
CA TYR A 3 14.46 4.12 -16.21
C TYR A 3 14.07 2.71 -15.74
N ILE A 4 15.08 1.84 -15.68
CA ILE A 4 15.04 0.46 -15.15
C ILE A 4 16.27 0.26 -14.27
N ASN A 5 16.29 -0.80 -13.45
CA ASN A 5 17.38 -1.02 -12.48
C ASN A 5 18.77 -1.07 -13.12
N GLY A 6 18.90 -1.56 -14.36
CA GLY A 6 20.18 -1.56 -15.10
C GLY A 6 20.77 -0.17 -15.38
N HIS A 7 19.98 0.90 -15.27
CA HIS A 7 20.45 2.29 -15.38
C HIS A 7 20.98 2.87 -14.05
N LEU A 8 20.93 2.10 -12.95
CA LEU A 8 21.53 2.53 -11.69
C LEU A 8 23.06 2.43 -11.77
N PRO A 9 23.80 3.26 -11.02
CA PRO A 9 25.23 3.05 -10.83
C PRO A 9 25.54 1.64 -10.30
N PRO A 10 26.62 0.97 -10.75
CA PRO A 10 26.94 -0.41 -10.34
C PRO A 10 26.99 -0.62 -8.82
N ALA A 11 27.53 0.36 -8.08
CA ALA A 11 27.60 0.35 -6.62
C ALA A 11 26.24 0.27 -5.89
N LEU A 12 25.13 0.57 -6.58
CA LEU A 12 23.77 0.43 -6.05
C LEU A 12 23.09 -0.86 -6.51
N GLN A 13 23.61 -1.52 -7.54
CA GLN A 13 23.10 -2.79 -8.06
C GLN A 13 23.67 -4.00 -7.30
N GLU A 14 24.90 -3.86 -6.78
CA GLU A 14 25.59 -4.89 -6.01
C GLU A 14 24.72 -5.45 -4.88
N ASP A 15 24.75 -6.77 -4.70
CA ASP A 15 23.97 -7.54 -3.70
C ASP A 15 22.47 -7.24 -3.66
N ARG A 16 21.94 -6.65 -4.74
CA ARG A 16 20.56 -6.13 -4.78
C ARG A 16 20.29 -5.07 -3.69
N LYS A 17 21.30 -4.32 -3.23
CA LYS A 17 21.20 -3.27 -2.19
C LYS A 17 20.06 -2.30 -2.46
N TRP A 18 19.88 -1.89 -3.72
CA TRP A 18 18.77 -1.02 -4.12
C TRP A 18 17.41 -1.60 -3.71
N THR A 19 17.09 -2.82 -4.13
CA THR A 19 15.77 -3.41 -3.92
C THR A 19 15.58 -4.01 -2.53
N LYS A 20 16.64 -4.59 -1.93
CA LYS A 20 16.57 -5.28 -0.64
C LYS A 20 16.74 -4.37 0.58
N LEU A 21 17.38 -3.22 0.45
CA LEU A 21 17.72 -2.35 1.59
C LEU A 21 17.24 -0.90 1.38
N MET A 22 17.58 -0.28 0.25
CA MET A 22 17.32 1.15 0.03
C MET A 22 15.83 1.43 -0.19
N LEU A 23 15.15 0.64 -1.02
CA LEU A 23 13.71 0.81 -1.27
C LEU A 23 12.86 0.51 -0.02
N PRO A 24 13.16 -0.53 0.80
CA PRO A 24 12.51 -0.72 2.08
C PRO A 24 12.68 0.47 3.03
N ALA A 25 13.90 1.01 3.19
CA ALA A 25 14.13 2.20 4.00
C ALA A 25 13.33 3.41 3.52
N LEU A 26 13.24 3.59 2.20
CA LEU A 26 12.47 4.69 1.60
C LEU A 26 10.98 4.56 1.92
N VAL A 27 10.42 3.35 1.83
CA VAL A 27 9.00 3.10 2.12
C VAL A 27 8.72 3.22 3.62
N THR A 28 9.62 2.75 4.49
CA THR A 28 9.55 2.96 5.94
C THR A 28 9.45 4.45 6.27
N TRP A 29 10.33 5.26 5.69
CA TRP A 29 10.27 6.72 5.84
C TRP A 29 8.97 7.32 5.29
N ALA A 30 8.58 6.96 4.07
CA ALA A 30 7.37 7.49 3.46
C ALA A 30 6.08 7.15 4.26
N GLY A 31 6.04 5.98 4.90
CA GLY A 31 4.94 5.54 5.77
C GLY A 31 4.78 6.39 7.04
N SER A 32 5.79 7.16 7.42
CA SER A 32 5.76 8.05 8.58
C SER A 32 5.27 9.46 8.29
N LEU A 33 5.22 9.84 7.01
CA LEU A 33 4.94 11.21 6.60
C LEU A 33 3.49 11.62 6.88
N ALA A 34 3.32 12.90 7.21
CA ALA A 34 2.00 13.51 7.40
C ALA A 34 1.17 13.54 6.12
N ASP A 35 1.83 13.78 4.99
CA ASP A 35 1.25 13.66 3.67
C ASP A 35 2.02 12.60 2.88
N PRO A 36 1.53 11.35 2.84
CA PRO A 36 2.19 10.33 2.07
C PRO A 36 1.99 10.51 0.57
N TRP A 37 1.10 11.40 0.09
CA TRP A 37 0.83 11.61 -1.34
C TRP A 37 1.81 12.58 -1.99
N VAL A 38 2.05 13.71 -1.33
CA VAL A 38 2.85 14.82 -1.87
C VAL A 38 4.15 14.93 -1.09
N ILE A 39 5.21 14.35 -1.66
CA ILE A 39 6.56 14.41 -1.09
C ILE A 39 7.35 15.44 -1.89
N PRO A 40 7.81 16.56 -1.29
CA PRO A 40 8.63 17.53 -1.98
C PRO A 40 9.90 16.89 -2.52
N ASP A 41 10.29 17.24 -3.75
CA ASP A 41 11.49 16.70 -4.40
C ASP A 41 12.74 16.87 -3.52
N GLN A 42 12.86 18.00 -2.82
CA GLN A 42 13.98 18.27 -1.92
C GLN A 42 14.04 17.30 -0.74
N ASP A 43 12.89 16.94 -0.16
CA ASP A 43 12.82 16.02 0.97
C ASP A 43 13.12 14.60 0.51
N LEU A 44 12.55 14.18 -0.64
CA LEU A 44 12.87 12.90 -1.24
C LEU A 44 14.37 12.80 -1.60
N MET A 45 14.94 13.83 -2.21
CA MET A 45 16.37 13.88 -2.51
C MET A 45 17.22 13.77 -1.25
N ARG A 46 16.89 14.53 -0.20
CA ARG A 46 17.61 14.53 1.07
C ARG A 46 17.58 13.13 1.69
N THR A 47 16.41 12.51 1.76
CA THR A 47 16.24 11.17 2.31
C THR A 47 16.96 10.12 1.47
N LEU A 48 16.86 10.17 0.14
CA LEU A 48 17.60 9.25 -0.74
C LEU A 48 19.11 9.36 -0.57
N ARG A 49 19.65 10.57 -0.43
CA ARG A 49 21.08 10.76 -0.16
C ARG A 49 21.47 10.12 1.17
N ILE A 50 20.68 10.32 2.23
CA ILE A 50 20.91 9.68 3.52
C ILE A 50 20.93 8.16 3.35
N ILE A 51 19.87 7.58 2.77
CA ILE A 51 19.75 6.13 2.59
C ILE A 51 20.91 5.56 1.77
N VAL A 52 21.21 6.16 0.62
CA VAL A 52 22.26 5.67 -0.28
C VAL A 52 23.63 5.74 0.39
N THR A 53 23.97 6.84 1.06
CA THR A 53 25.27 6.97 1.74
C THR A 53 25.43 6.06 2.94
N THR A 54 24.34 5.70 3.63
CA THR A 54 24.39 4.74 4.73
C THR A 54 24.52 3.30 4.22
N VAL A 55 23.74 2.92 3.20
CA VAL A 55 23.71 1.54 2.69
C VAL A 55 24.88 1.24 1.74
N SER A 56 25.39 2.25 1.03
CA SER A 56 26.55 2.15 0.15
C SER A 56 27.51 3.32 0.39
N PRO A 57 28.33 3.27 1.46
CA PRO A 57 29.25 4.35 1.82
C PRO A 57 30.29 4.69 0.74
N GLY A 58 30.58 3.75 -0.16
CA GLY A 58 31.47 3.96 -1.31
C GLY A 58 30.86 4.79 -2.44
N PHE A 59 29.56 5.08 -2.40
CA PHE A 59 28.89 5.89 -3.42
C PHE A 59 29.10 7.39 -3.17
N GLN A 60 29.94 8.03 -4.00
CA GLN A 60 30.34 9.43 -3.82
C GLN A 60 29.57 10.42 -4.71
N ASP A 61 28.98 9.98 -5.82
CA ASP A 61 28.29 10.87 -6.77
C ASP A 61 26.87 11.24 -6.32
N LEU A 62 26.76 12.08 -5.29
CA LEU A 62 25.48 12.58 -4.79
C LEU A 62 24.77 13.52 -5.78
N THR A 63 25.46 13.97 -6.84
CA THR A 63 24.85 14.78 -7.91
C THR A 63 23.94 13.93 -8.80
N ALA A 64 24.15 12.61 -8.85
CA ALA A 64 23.26 11.66 -9.50
C ALA A 64 21.93 11.45 -8.75
N ILE A 65 21.76 11.99 -7.54
CA ILE A 65 20.51 11.94 -6.77
C ILE A 65 19.82 13.30 -6.90
N ARG A 66 19.03 13.48 -7.97
CA ARG A 66 18.25 14.69 -8.28
C ARG A 66 17.08 14.35 -9.23
N PRO A 67 16.08 15.23 -9.41
CA PRO A 67 14.97 14.97 -10.32
C PRO A 67 15.46 14.57 -11.70
N ARG A 68 14.72 13.65 -12.33
CA ARG A 68 14.97 13.11 -13.68
C ARG A 68 16.22 12.22 -13.82
N THR A 69 16.93 11.86 -12.74
CA THR A 69 17.96 10.80 -12.81
C THR A 69 17.37 9.42 -12.55
N ALA A 70 18.15 8.37 -12.82
CA ALA A 70 17.73 6.98 -12.62
C ALA A 70 17.32 6.70 -11.16
N ILE A 71 18.16 7.07 -10.19
CA ILE A 71 17.94 6.85 -8.75
C ILE A 71 16.63 7.50 -8.31
N PHE A 72 16.46 8.79 -8.62
CA PHE A 72 15.29 9.55 -8.21
C PHE A 72 14.01 9.04 -8.89
N SER A 73 14.06 8.77 -10.19
CA SER A 73 12.89 8.31 -10.95
C SER A 73 12.44 6.91 -10.52
N LEU A 74 13.38 6.01 -10.22
CA LEU A 74 13.06 4.68 -9.70
C LEU A 74 12.49 4.73 -8.28
N ALA A 75 12.99 5.63 -7.42
CA ALA A 75 12.44 5.87 -6.10
C ALA A 75 11.00 6.41 -6.15
N VAL A 76 10.73 7.42 -6.99
CA VAL A 76 9.38 7.93 -7.22
C VAL A 76 8.45 6.83 -7.72
N ARG A 77 8.91 6.02 -8.68
CA ARG A 77 8.13 4.88 -9.20
C ARG A 77 7.83 3.87 -8.10
N ARG A 78 8.80 3.55 -7.23
CA ARG A 78 8.58 2.64 -6.10
C ARG A 78 7.50 3.19 -5.16
N LEU A 79 7.52 4.48 -4.85
CA LEU A 79 6.51 5.13 -4.00
C LEU A 79 5.12 5.12 -4.65
N MET A 80 5.02 5.32 -5.97
CA MET A 80 3.76 5.18 -6.70
C MET A 80 3.21 3.76 -6.61
N VAL A 81 4.05 2.74 -6.86
CA VAL A 81 3.68 1.33 -6.75
C VAL A 81 3.24 0.99 -5.33
N TRP A 82 3.99 1.44 -4.32
CA TRP A 82 3.66 1.25 -2.91
C TRP A 82 2.28 1.81 -2.57
N ARG A 83 1.96 3.06 -2.95
CA ARG A 83 0.62 3.65 -2.74
C ARG A 83 -0.48 2.87 -3.47
N SER A 84 -0.24 2.45 -4.71
CA SER A 84 -1.23 1.68 -5.47
C SER A 84 -1.51 0.30 -4.86
N ASN A 85 -0.52 -0.28 -4.18
CA ASN A 85 -0.64 -1.59 -3.55
C ASN A 85 -1.69 -1.59 -2.42
N PHE A 86 -1.88 -0.47 -1.70
CA PHE A 86 -2.98 -0.31 -0.76
C PHE A 86 -4.31 -0.49 -1.49
N GLY A 87 -4.52 0.25 -2.58
CA GLY A 87 -5.75 0.21 -3.39
C GLY A 87 -6.17 -1.18 -3.82
N SER A 88 -5.25 -1.94 -4.41
CA SER A 88 -5.52 -3.31 -4.89
C SER A 88 -5.73 -4.30 -3.74
N THR A 89 -4.88 -4.24 -2.71
CA THR A 89 -4.94 -5.16 -1.56
C THR A 89 -6.26 -5.02 -0.81
N THR A 90 -6.72 -3.77 -0.60
CA THR A 90 -7.97 -3.52 0.11
C THR A 90 -9.20 -4.03 -0.63
N ILE A 91 -9.25 -3.88 -1.95
CA ILE A 91 -10.38 -4.41 -2.75
C ILE A 91 -10.47 -5.93 -2.57
N ALA A 92 -9.34 -6.64 -2.69
CA ALA A 92 -9.30 -8.09 -2.51
C ALA A 92 -9.72 -8.50 -1.09
N LEU A 93 -9.26 -7.76 -0.08
CA LEU A 93 -9.54 -8.04 1.32
C LEU A 93 -11.02 -7.84 1.66
N VAL A 94 -11.63 -6.73 1.22
CA VAL A 94 -13.07 -6.48 1.43
C VAL A 94 -13.93 -7.47 0.63
N ALA A 95 -13.52 -7.82 -0.60
CA ALA A 95 -14.22 -8.85 -1.38
C ALA A 95 -14.22 -10.21 -0.66
N HIS A 96 -13.07 -10.63 -0.13
CA HIS A 96 -12.96 -11.88 0.61
C HIS A 96 -13.85 -11.87 1.87
N PHE A 97 -13.87 -10.76 2.60
CA PHE A 97 -14.76 -10.60 3.76
C PHE A 97 -16.25 -10.73 3.37
N LEU A 98 -16.67 -10.03 2.33
CA LEU A 98 -18.06 -10.06 1.86
C LEU A 98 -18.46 -11.46 1.37
N ALA A 99 -17.57 -12.19 0.70
CA ALA A 99 -17.83 -13.56 0.26
C ALA A 99 -17.82 -14.60 1.39
N SER A 100 -17.16 -14.32 2.52
CA SER A 100 -17.09 -15.24 3.66
C SER A 100 -18.27 -15.08 4.64
N SER A 101 -19.21 -14.18 4.34
CA SER A 101 -20.39 -13.99 5.19
C SER A 101 -21.31 -15.21 5.10
N PRO A 102 -21.86 -15.71 6.23
CA PRO A 102 -22.56 -16.98 6.30
C PRO A 102 -23.92 -16.92 5.58
N GLY A 103 -23.89 -17.17 4.28
CA GLY A 103 -25.00 -17.71 3.48
C GLY A 103 -24.53 -19.04 2.88
N ASP A 104 -25.44 -19.99 2.71
CA ASP A 104 -25.16 -21.34 2.19
C ASP A 104 -24.13 -21.30 1.03
N ASP A 105 -23.16 -22.23 1.07
CA ASP A 105 -21.91 -22.32 0.29
C ASP A 105 -22.06 -22.39 -1.25
N THR A 106 -23.20 -21.97 -1.82
CA THR A 106 -23.52 -22.15 -3.25
C THR A 106 -24.11 -20.92 -3.94
N GLU A 107 -24.48 -19.85 -3.22
CA GLU A 107 -25.01 -18.63 -3.87
C GLU A 107 -24.19 -17.39 -3.52
N ALA A 108 -23.79 -16.63 -4.55
CA ALA A 108 -23.15 -15.33 -4.39
C ALA A 108 -24.02 -14.42 -3.52
N MET A 109 -23.40 -13.70 -2.58
CA MET A 109 -24.14 -12.85 -1.65
C MET A 109 -25.03 -11.86 -2.39
N ASP A 110 -26.30 -11.78 -1.99
CA ASP A 110 -27.27 -10.87 -2.60
C ASP A 110 -26.75 -9.41 -2.58
N PRO A 111 -26.83 -8.66 -3.70
CA PRO A 111 -26.38 -7.27 -3.75
C PRO A 111 -27.01 -6.35 -2.69
N THR A 112 -28.21 -6.67 -2.18
CA THR A 112 -28.83 -5.93 -1.07
C THR A 112 -28.10 -6.21 0.22
N ALA A 113 -27.81 -7.47 0.52
CA ALA A 113 -27.06 -7.86 1.71
C ALA A 113 -25.64 -7.26 1.71
N ILE A 114 -24.94 -7.26 0.57
CA ILE A 114 -23.63 -6.58 0.43
C ILE A 114 -23.74 -5.09 0.80
N ARG A 115 -24.79 -4.43 0.30
CA ARG A 115 -25.01 -3.01 0.57
C ARG A 115 -25.30 -2.74 2.04
N GLU A 116 -26.11 -3.58 2.69
CA GLU A 116 -26.41 -3.51 4.12
C GLU A 116 -25.13 -3.67 4.95
N THR A 117 -24.36 -4.73 4.72
CA THR A 117 -23.07 -4.92 5.39
C THR A 117 -22.13 -3.73 5.18
N CYS A 118 -22.06 -3.17 3.97
CA CYS A 118 -21.25 -1.98 3.72
C CYS A 118 -21.79 -0.73 4.43
N ASN A 119 -23.10 -0.59 4.60
CA ASN A 119 -23.70 0.50 5.39
C ASN A 119 -23.28 0.38 6.86
N ASP A 120 -23.35 -0.83 7.42
CA ASP A 120 -22.98 -1.10 8.82
C ASP A 120 -21.49 -0.83 9.06
N LEU A 121 -20.64 -1.24 8.11
CA LEU A 121 -19.20 -0.93 8.15
C LEU A 121 -18.93 0.58 8.11
N LEU A 122 -19.66 1.32 7.28
CA LEU A 122 -19.50 2.77 7.15
C LEU A 122 -20.15 3.54 8.30
N ASP A 123 -21.16 2.99 8.97
CA ASP A 123 -21.78 3.62 10.13
C ASP A 123 -20.75 3.80 11.24
N LYS A 124 -20.57 5.06 11.64
CA LYS A 124 -19.56 5.51 12.61
C LYS A 124 -18.15 4.99 12.34
N LEU A 125 -17.85 4.59 11.10
CA LEU A 125 -16.58 3.99 10.69
C LEU A 125 -16.24 2.72 11.50
N SER A 126 -17.22 1.85 11.77
CA SER A 126 -17.05 0.61 12.53
C SER A 126 -15.93 -0.28 11.98
N PHE A 127 -15.65 -0.22 10.66
CA PHE A 127 -14.53 -0.91 10.01
C PHE A 127 -13.14 -0.57 10.58
N LEU A 128 -13.00 0.48 11.41
CA LEU A 128 -11.75 0.85 12.07
C LEU A 128 -11.56 0.17 13.43
N TYR A 129 -12.62 -0.31 14.07
CA TYR A 129 -12.58 -0.81 15.43
C TYR A 129 -12.31 -2.31 15.46
N GLU A 130 -11.64 -2.77 16.52
CA GLU A 130 -11.37 -4.20 16.75
C GLU A 130 -12.65 -5.03 16.73
N ASP A 131 -13.70 -4.52 17.39
CA ASP A 131 -15.04 -5.09 17.43
C ASP A 131 -16.01 -4.15 16.69
N LEU A 132 -16.85 -4.71 15.82
CA LEU A 132 -17.85 -3.96 15.07
C LEU A 132 -18.97 -3.42 15.98
N ASP A 133 -19.26 -4.14 17.07
CA ASP A 133 -20.33 -3.84 18.01
C ASP A 133 -19.86 -2.98 19.20
N ASP A 134 -18.56 -2.96 19.49
CA ASP A 134 -17.97 -2.23 20.64
C ASP A 134 -16.93 -1.17 20.20
N GLN A 135 -17.44 0.04 19.94
CA GLN A 135 -16.65 1.16 19.40
C GLN A 135 -15.86 1.94 20.46
N LYS A 136 -15.10 1.22 21.28
CA LYS A 136 -14.22 1.85 22.28
C LYS A 136 -13.11 2.68 21.62
N PRO A 137 -12.90 3.94 22.02
CA PRO A 137 -11.86 4.78 21.46
C PRO A 137 -10.46 4.17 21.57
N GLU A 138 -10.15 3.42 22.62
CA GLU A 138 -8.88 2.70 22.77
C GLU A 138 -8.61 1.67 21.66
N ASN A 139 -9.66 1.08 21.08
CA ASN A 139 -9.56 -0.03 20.13
C ASN A 139 -9.69 0.43 18.66
N THR A 140 -9.75 1.74 18.40
CA THR A 140 -9.76 2.25 17.03
C THR A 140 -8.44 1.96 16.32
N TYR A 141 -8.52 1.68 15.02
CA TYR A 141 -7.42 1.30 14.13
C TYR A 141 -6.85 -0.10 14.39
N GLN A 142 -7.56 -0.93 15.16
CA GLN A 142 -7.19 -2.31 15.47
C GLN A 142 -8.08 -3.35 14.79
N SER A 143 -8.98 -2.93 13.89
CA SER A 143 -9.78 -3.88 13.11
C SER A 143 -8.89 -4.82 12.29
N GLN A 144 -9.38 -6.03 12.05
CA GLN A 144 -8.69 -7.00 11.21
C GLN A 144 -8.40 -6.44 9.80
N PHE A 145 -9.31 -5.64 9.25
CA PHE A 145 -9.11 -4.92 8.00
C PHE A 145 -7.87 -4.03 8.02
N VAL A 146 -7.73 -3.20 9.05
CA VAL A 146 -6.61 -2.25 9.19
C VAL A 146 -5.31 -3.01 9.41
N LEU A 147 -5.31 -4.02 10.29
CA LEU A 147 -4.12 -4.79 10.63
C LEU A 147 -3.58 -5.58 9.43
N GLN A 148 -4.45 -6.33 8.73
CA GLN A 148 -4.07 -7.08 7.54
C GLN A 148 -3.58 -6.15 6.42
N LEU A 149 -4.28 -5.04 6.18
CA LEU A 149 -3.86 -4.10 5.14
C LEU A 149 -2.51 -3.44 5.48
N LEU A 150 -2.29 -3.04 6.73
CA LEU A 150 -1.03 -2.48 7.17
C LEU A 150 0.11 -3.50 7.03
N ALA A 151 -0.14 -4.76 7.40
CA ALA A 151 0.80 -5.86 7.25
C ALA A 151 1.21 -6.07 5.78
N HIS A 152 0.23 -6.29 4.90
CA HIS A 152 0.48 -6.67 3.51
C HIS A 152 0.89 -5.50 2.61
N ALA A 153 0.31 -4.31 2.79
CA ALA A 153 0.59 -3.16 1.92
C ALA A 153 1.83 -2.37 2.36
N HIS A 154 2.09 -2.27 3.66
CA HIS A 154 3.18 -1.46 4.19
C HIS A 154 4.31 -2.29 4.79
N MET A 155 4.05 -3.09 5.82
CA MET A 155 5.11 -3.77 6.58
C MET A 155 5.92 -4.73 5.73
N TRP A 156 5.26 -5.50 4.86
CA TRP A 156 5.93 -6.35 3.87
C TRP A 156 6.90 -5.56 2.98
N SER A 157 6.55 -4.32 2.61
CA SER A 157 7.42 -3.45 1.80
C SER A 157 8.60 -2.87 2.58
N CYS A 158 8.55 -2.90 3.91
CA CYS A 158 9.60 -2.44 4.81
C CYS A 158 10.57 -3.56 5.22
N VAL A 159 10.29 -4.82 4.86
CA VAL A 159 11.19 -5.95 5.12
C VAL A 159 12.56 -5.69 4.48
N GLY A 160 13.62 -5.88 5.26
CA GLY A 160 15.00 -5.56 4.85
C GLY A 160 15.41 -4.11 5.10
N CYS A 161 14.56 -3.26 5.68
CA CYS A 161 14.95 -1.90 6.09
C CYS A 161 16.13 -1.96 7.09
N PRO A 162 17.32 -1.47 6.71
CA PRO A 162 18.47 -1.42 7.60
C PRO A 162 18.29 -0.37 8.69
N ASP A 163 19.18 -0.37 9.67
CA ASP A 163 19.32 0.75 10.60
C ASP A 163 19.99 1.94 9.91
N ILE A 164 19.31 3.09 9.91
CA ILE A 164 19.74 4.36 9.34
C ILE A 164 19.48 5.45 10.40
N PRO A 165 20.43 5.70 11.31
CA PRO A 165 20.23 6.59 12.45
C PRO A 165 19.80 8.01 12.08
N ARG A 166 20.24 8.52 10.92
CA ARG A 166 19.93 9.88 10.45
C ARG A 166 18.45 10.12 10.13
N ILE A 167 17.67 9.07 9.92
CA ILE A 167 16.20 9.14 9.76
C ILE A 167 15.48 8.27 10.79
N ASP A 168 16.21 7.79 11.82
CA ASP A 168 15.72 7.01 12.95
C ASP A 168 14.79 5.85 12.54
N THR A 169 15.28 5.00 11.64
CA THR A 169 14.50 3.87 11.10
C THR A 169 13.95 2.94 12.17
N ASP A 170 14.61 2.82 13.32
CA ASP A 170 14.14 1.97 14.41
C ASP A 170 12.87 2.54 15.07
N THR A 171 12.85 3.84 15.36
CA THR A 171 11.64 4.54 15.80
C THR A 171 10.55 4.47 14.71
N LEU A 172 10.92 4.63 13.44
CA LEU A 172 9.97 4.55 12.34
C LEU A 172 9.30 3.16 12.23
N LYS A 173 10.08 2.09 12.31
CA LYS A 173 9.57 0.71 12.33
C LYS A 173 8.71 0.43 13.57
N ALA A 174 9.08 1.01 14.72
CA ALA A 174 8.38 0.78 15.97
C ALA A 174 7.01 1.46 16.01
N HIS A 175 6.90 2.74 15.64
CA HIS A 175 5.65 3.49 15.74
C HIS A 175 5.49 4.63 14.72
N GLY A 176 6.38 4.76 13.74
CA GLY A 176 6.31 5.75 12.66
C GLY A 176 5.36 5.35 11.53
N ILE A 177 4.22 4.75 11.84
CA ILE A 177 3.27 4.20 10.86
C ILE A 177 2.12 5.16 10.52
N LYS A 178 2.12 6.39 11.04
CA LYS A 178 0.97 7.31 10.99
C LYS A 178 0.46 7.58 9.56
N GLY A 179 1.39 7.80 8.62
CA GLY A 179 1.06 8.03 7.20
C GLY A 179 0.49 6.77 6.54
N ALA A 180 1.15 5.62 6.74
CA ALA A 180 0.68 4.33 6.23
C ALA A 180 -0.69 3.94 6.80
N LEU A 181 -0.90 4.15 8.10
CA LEU A 181 -2.17 3.90 8.79
C LEU A 181 -3.28 4.80 8.26
N SER A 182 -2.98 6.07 7.98
CA SER A 182 -3.94 6.98 7.35
C SER A 182 -4.33 6.56 5.94
N LEU A 183 -3.38 6.01 5.16
CA LEU A 183 -3.67 5.41 3.86
C LEU A 183 -4.59 4.20 4.00
N CYS A 184 -4.33 3.31 4.97
CA CYS A 184 -5.18 2.15 5.26
C CYS A 184 -6.64 2.57 5.49
N CYS A 185 -6.86 3.57 6.34
CA CYS A 185 -8.21 4.05 6.66
C CYS A 185 -8.93 4.60 5.42
N ALA A 186 -8.27 5.49 4.67
CA ALA A 186 -8.86 6.13 3.49
C ALA A 186 -9.18 5.12 2.38
N VAL A 187 -8.31 4.12 2.17
CA VAL A 187 -8.53 3.13 1.12
C VAL A 187 -9.58 2.10 1.50
N LEU A 188 -9.74 1.79 2.80
CA LEU A 188 -10.82 0.95 3.31
C LEU A 188 -12.16 1.62 3.11
N GLU A 189 -12.30 2.87 3.52
CA GLU A 189 -13.51 3.65 3.27
C GLU A 189 -13.84 3.70 1.77
N ARG A 190 -12.82 3.89 0.92
CA ARG A 190 -12.98 3.83 -0.53
C ARG A 190 -13.52 2.48 -0.99
N ALA A 191 -12.88 1.38 -0.60
CA ALA A 191 -13.26 0.05 -1.06
C ALA A 191 -14.68 -0.29 -0.63
N ILE A 192 -15.03 -0.04 0.63
CA ILE A 192 -16.39 -0.29 1.15
C ILE A 192 -17.43 0.53 0.39
N ARG A 193 -17.16 1.82 0.11
CA ARG A 193 -18.06 2.64 -0.73
C ARG A 193 -18.20 2.14 -2.17
N LEU A 194 -17.17 1.52 -2.74
CA LEU A 194 -17.25 0.93 -4.07
C LEU A 194 -18.18 -0.29 -4.09
N PHE A 195 -18.09 -1.18 -3.10
CA PHE A 195 -19.00 -2.31 -2.95
C PHE A 195 -20.43 -1.85 -2.63
N GLN A 196 -20.60 -0.92 -1.69
CA GLN A 196 -21.89 -0.32 -1.33
C GLN A 196 -22.67 0.22 -2.54
N ARG A 197 -21.95 0.85 -3.49
CA ARG A 197 -22.52 1.45 -4.70
C ARG A 197 -22.72 0.45 -5.84
N GLY A 198 -22.17 -0.76 -5.71
CA GLY A 198 -22.10 -1.73 -6.80
C GLY A 198 -21.11 -1.33 -7.90
N ASP A 199 -20.15 -0.44 -7.62
CA ASP A 199 -19.10 -0.06 -8.56
C ASP A 199 -18.06 -1.21 -8.73
N VAL A 200 -17.95 -2.11 -7.74
CA VAL A 200 -17.12 -3.32 -7.77
C VAL A 200 -17.98 -4.51 -7.35
N HIS A 201 -17.89 -5.62 -8.09
CA HIS A 201 -18.56 -6.87 -7.75
C HIS A 201 -17.60 -7.84 -7.07
N VAL A 202 -18.09 -8.57 -6.06
CA VAL A 202 -17.30 -9.52 -5.25
C VAL A 202 -16.72 -10.63 -6.13
N ASP A 203 -17.55 -11.20 -7.01
CA ASP A 203 -17.16 -12.33 -7.87
C ASP A 203 -16.03 -11.98 -8.85
N ASP A 204 -15.97 -10.73 -9.30
CA ASP A 204 -14.91 -10.25 -10.19
C ASP A 204 -13.53 -10.20 -9.49
N GLN A 205 -13.49 -10.23 -8.16
CA GLN A 205 -12.28 -10.10 -7.36
C GLN A 205 -11.80 -11.43 -6.76
N ILE A 206 -12.63 -12.48 -6.78
CA ILE A 206 -12.31 -13.79 -6.19
C ILE A 206 -12.01 -14.78 -7.34
N SER A 207 -10.72 -14.97 -7.63
CA SER A 207 -10.28 -15.97 -8.62
C SER A 207 -10.18 -17.35 -7.97
N THR A 208 -10.90 -18.34 -8.50
CA THR A 208 -10.77 -19.76 -8.13
C THR A 208 -9.46 -20.41 -8.63
N ARG A 209 -8.62 -19.70 -9.40
CA ARG A 209 -7.47 -20.31 -10.11
C ARG A 209 -6.18 -19.50 -10.16
N GLY A 210 -5.93 -18.67 -9.14
CA GLY A 210 -4.65 -18.00 -8.95
C GLY A 210 -4.64 -16.52 -9.33
N LYS A 211 -3.88 -15.75 -8.53
CA LYS A 211 -3.71 -14.28 -8.48
C LYS A 211 -4.97 -13.48 -8.88
N ALA A 212 -5.80 -13.20 -7.88
CA ALA A 212 -6.79 -12.13 -7.94
C ALA A 212 -6.09 -10.82 -8.38
N THR A 213 -6.31 -10.42 -9.62
CA THR A 213 -5.90 -9.09 -10.08
C THR A 213 -7.04 -8.17 -9.71
N ALA A 214 -6.97 -7.56 -8.53
CA ALA A 214 -7.98 -6.60 -8.10
C ALA A 214 -8.10 -5.51 -9.18
N LYS A 215 -9.21 -5.48 -9.91
CA LYS A 215 -9.39 -4.55 -11.02
C LYS A 215 -9.94 -3.24 -10.47
N THR A 216 -9.30 -2.14 -10.80
CA THR A 216 -9.89 -0.84 -10.51
C THR A 216 -11.11 -0.67 -11.41
N PRO A 217 -12.30 -0.39 -10.85
CA PRO A 217 -13.52 -0.28 -11.64
C PRO A 217 -13.43 0.87 -12.63
N LEU A 218 -14.02 0.66 -13.81
CA LEU A 218 -14.12 1.67 -14.85
C LEU A 218 -15.46 2.39 -14.71
N LYS A 219 -15.44 3.72 -14.91
CA LYS A 219 -16.65 4.53 -14.95
C LYS A 219 -16.72 5.27 -16.27
N LEU A 220 -17.89 5.28 -16.90
CA LEU A 220 -18.13 6.05 -18.12
C LEU A 220 -17.98 7.55 -17.80
N ASN A 221 -16.99 8.19 -18.43
CA ASN A 221 -16.87 9.64 -18.38
C ASN A 221 -17.86 10.26 -19.37
N ARG A 222 -18.92 10.90 -18.85
CA ARG A 222 -19.98 11.53 -19.66
C ARG A 222 -19.46 12.62 -20.60
N MET A 223 -18.33 13.25 -20.29
CA MET A 223 -17.75 14.34 -21.08
C MET A 223 -16.95 13.82 -22.28
N THR A 224 -16.27 12.68 -22.13
CA THR A 224 -15.43 12.10 -23.20
C THR A 224 -16.07 10.90 -23.90
N GLY A 225 -17.15 10.34 -23.34
CA GLY A 225 -17.78 9.11 -23.82
C GLY A 225 -16.93 7.86 -23.60
N LYS A 226 -15.78 7.97 -22.91
CA LYS A 226 -14.85 6.85 -22.68
C LYS A 226 -14.92 6.37 -21.23
N GLU A 227 -14.80 5.06 -21.06
CA GLU A 227 -14.61 4.46 -19.75
C GLU A 227 -13.23 4.83 -19.19
N SER A 228 -13.20 5.23 -17.92
CA SER A 228 -11.96 5.59 -17.23
C SER A 228 -12.04 5.17 -15.77
N SER A 229 -10.94 4.62 -15.25
CA SER A 229 -10.77 4.36 -13.82
C SER A 229 -10.47 5.63 -13.02
N SER A 230 -10.14 6.75 -13.68
CA SER A 230 -9.66 7.97 -13.02
C SER A 230 -10.60 8.51 -11.94
N ALA A 231 -11.91 8.49 -12.20
CA ALA A 231 -12.92 8.97 -11.25
C ALA A 231 -13.04 8.11 -9.98
N LEU A 232 -12.66 6.82 -10.06
CA LEU A 232 -12.74 5.87 -8.96
C LEU A 232 -11.35 5.50 -8.41
N ALA A 233 -10.27 6.03 -8.99
CA ALA A 233 -8.90 5.69 -8.63
C ALA A 233 -8.57 6.13 -7.19
N PHE A 234 -7.80 5.30 -6.49
CA PHE A 234 -7.14 5.68 -5.24
C PHE A 234 -5.94 6.57 -5.58
N SER A 235 -6.18 7.88 -5.58
CA SER A 235 -5.22 8.91 -5.98
C SER A 235 -5.29 10.09 -5.03
N GLU A 236 -4.26 10.94 -5.04
CA GLU A 236 -4.27 12.19 -4.27
C GLU A 236 -5.53 13.00 -4.60
N GLN A 237 -5.85 13.18 -5.88
CA GLN A 237 -6.93 14.06 -6.32
C GLN A 237 -8.28 13.66 -5.72
N ASN A 238 -8.52 12.36 -5.56
CA ASN A 238 -9.80 11.83 -5.11
C ASN A 238 -9.83 11.56 -3.59
N TRP A 239 -8.69 11.19 -3.00
CA TRP A 239 -8.63 10.65 -1.63
C TRP A 239 -7.59 11.33 -0.73
N GLY A 240 -6.77 12.24 -1.24
CA GLY A 240 -5.74 12.95 -0.47
C GLY A 240 -6.31 13.74 0.70
N ALA A 241 -7.42 14.45 0.51
CA ALA A 241 -8.10 15.17 1.59
C ALA A 241 -8.58 14.23 2.71
N CYS A 242 -9.22 13.11 2.35
CA CYS A 242 -9.66 12.08 3.29
C CYS A 242 -8.47 11.45 4.04
N THR A 243 -7.38 11.10 3.34
CA THR A 243 -6.15 10.59 3.97
C THR A 243 -5.60 11.58 5.00
N ARG A 244 -5.54 12.88 4.67
CA ARG A 244 -5.06 13.92 5.61
C ARG A 244 -5.97 14.06 6.83
N GLN A 245 -7.29 13.93 6.68
CA GLN A 245 -8.22 13.92 7.82
C GLN A 245 -7.97 12.72 8.75
N TYR A 246 -7.79 11.52 8.19
CA TYR A 246 -7.40 10.36 8.97
C TYR A 246 -6.04 10.55 9.66
N PHE A 247 -5.06 11.14 8.97
CA PHE A 247 -3.77 11.45 9.57
C PHE A 247 -3.89 12.36 10.80
N MET A 248 -4.74 13.40 10.75
CA MET A 248 -4.98 14.28 11.90
C MET A 248 -5.57 13.52 13.11
N SER A 249 -6.44 12.53 12.86
CA SER A 249 -7.00 11.68 13.91
C SER A 249 -5.96 10.70 14.46
N VAL A 250 -5.25 9.98 13.59
CA VAL A 250 -4.17 9.04 13.94
C VAL A 250 -3.05 9.75 14.71
N SER A 251 -2.76 11.01 14.37
CA SER A 251 -1.69 11.78 15.01
C SER A 251 -1.93 12.09 16.49
N ARG A 252 -3.19 12.03 16.94
CA ARG A 252 -3.58 12.17 18.35
C ARG A 252 -3.31 10.92 19.18
N ARG A 253 -2.93 9.79 18.54
CA ARG A 253 -2.59 8.55 19.23
C ARG A 253 -1.17 8.61 19.77
N ASP A 254 -1.01 8.16 21.00
CA ASP A 254 0.29 8.07 21.66
C ASP A 254 1.17 6.98 21.04
N HIS A 255 2.48 7.14 21.17
CA HIS A 255 3.46 6.18 20.63
C HIS A 255 3.27 4.74 21.14
N PRO A 256 2.92 4.46 22.41
CA PRO A 256 2.67 3.09 22.86
C PRO A 256 1.52 2.41 22.11
N VAL A 257 0.44 3.14 21.81
CA VAL A 257 -0.71 2.61 21.06
C VAL A 257 -0.32 2.33 19.62
N LEU A 258 0.40 3.26 18.97
CA LEU A 258 0.90 3.06 17.60
C LEU A 258 1.88 1.90 17.52
N LYS A 259 2.71 1.72 18.55
CA LYS A 259 3.62 0.57 18.67
C LYS A 259 2.86 -0.74 18.82
N GLN A 260 1.79 -0.77 19.60
CA GLN A 260 0.93 -1.94 19.74
C GLN A 260 0.27 -2.31 18.40
N ILE A 261 -0.32 -1.35 17.69
CA ILE A 261 -0.88 -1.56 16.34
C ILE A 261 0.20 -2.11 15.40
N ALA A 262 1.40 -1.53 15.43
CA ALA A 262 2.51 -1.98 14.61
C ALA A 262 2.93 -3.43 14.95
N MET A 263 2.94 -3.80 16.22
CA MET A 263 3.25 -5.17 16.66
C MET A 263 2.16 -6.16 16.21
N MET A 264 0.89 -5.81 16.38
CA MET A 264 -0.25 -6.65 15.97
C MET A 264 -0.28 -6.91 14.46
N ALA A 265 0.03 -5.91 13.63
CA ALA A 265 0.11 -6.13 12.19
C ALA A 265 1.37 -6.91 11.77
N ASN A 266 2.51 -6.72 12.46
CA ASN A 266 3.74 -7.47 12.15
C ASN A 266 3.61 -8.97 12.42
N THR A 267 2.79 -9.40 13.40
CA THR A 267 2.54 -10.83 13.64
C THR A 267 1.86 -11.51 12.46
N LEU A 268 1.20 -10.77 11.57
CA LEU A 268 0.58 -11.27 10.34
C LEU A 268 1.58 -11.41 9.19
N VAL A 269 2.74 -10.75 9.27
CA VAL A 269 3.81 -10.83 8.27
C VAL A 269 4.66 -12.08 8.45
N LEU A 270 4.97 -12.44 9.71
CA LEU A 270 5.88 -13.55 10.04
C LEU A 270 5.43 -14.92 9.49
N PRO A 271 4.16 -15.35 9.60
CA PRO A 271 3.71 -16.64 9.07
C PRO A 271 3.80 -16.74 7.54
N ALA A 272 3.73 -15.61 6.84
CA ALA A 272 3.81 -15.57 5.38
C ALA A 272 5.26 -15.66 4.86
N MET A 273 6.26 -15.30 5.67
CA MET A 273 7.68 -15.41 5.29
C MET A 273 8.15 -16.86 5.34
N ASP A 274 7.77 -17.62 6.37
CA ASP A 274 8.12 -19.04 6.53
C ASP A 274 7.57 -19.89 5.36
N ALA A 275 6.38 -19.56 4.85
CA ALA A 275 5.78 -20.24 3.70
C ALA A 275 6.44 -19.88 2.35
N LEU A 276 7.18 -18.77 2.26
CA LEU A 276 7.80 -18.25 1.04
C LEU A 276 9.26 -18.68 0.88
N GLU A 277 9.97 -18.98 1.97
CA GLU A 277 11.33 -19.51 1.90
C GLU A 277 11.38 -20.86 1.16
N ASP A 278 10.37 -21.72 1.33
CA ASP A 278 10.23 -22.99 0.59
C ASP A 278 9.95 -22.84 -0.91
N CYS A 279 9.43 -21.69 -1.36
CA CYS A 279 9.08 -21.42 -2.77
C CYS A 279 10.13 -20.58 -3.53
N SER A 280 11.18 -20.12 -2.84
CA SER A 280 12.11 -19.08 -3.33
C SER A 280 13.09 -19.54 -4.43
N LEU A 281 13.03 -20.80 -4.87
CA LEU A 281 13.94 -21.34 -5.91
C LEU A 281 13.45 -21.15 -7.36
N GLN A 282 12.23 -20.64 -7.63
CA GLN A 282 11.69 -20.60 -9.00
C GLN A 282 11.04 -19.29 -9.48
N GLY A 283 10.91 -18.25 -8.64
CA GLY A 283 10.05 -17.09 -8.95
C GLY A 283 10.67 -15.88 -9.67
N ASP A 284 12.00 -15.79 -9.78
CA ASP A 284 12.68 -14.50 -10.04
C ASP A 284 12.82 -14.11 -11.53
N GLN A 285 12.24 -14.86 -12.48
CA GLN A 285 12.20 -14.47 -13.91
C GLN A 285 10.90 -13.76 -14.35
N MET A 286 9.82 -13.80 -13.55
CA MET A 286 8.51 -13.27 -13.98
C MET A 286 8.22 -11.81 -13.61
N ALA A 287 9.06 -11.16 -12.80
CA ALA A 287 8.86 -9.75 -12.43
C ALA A 287 9.12 -8.79 -13.61
N ASP A 288 9.94 -9.18 -14.58
CA ASP A 288 10.26 -8.37 -15.77
C ASP A 288 9.20 -8.52 -16.89
N GLU A 289 8.43 -9.60 -16.93
CA GLU A 289 7.37 -9.81 -17.95
C GLU A 289 6.08 -9.02 -17.68
N LEU A 290 5.75 -8.76 -16.41
CA LEU A 290 4.59 -7.94 -16.03
C LEU A 290 4.73 -6.46 -16.45
N VAL A 291 5.96 -6.03 -16.78
CA VAL A 291 6.27 -4.68 -17.27
C VAL A 291 6.06 -4.57 -18.80
N LEU A 292 6.03 -5.70 -19.51
CA LEU A 292 5.82 -5.78 -20.96
C LEU A 292 4.33 -5.77 -21.34
N SER A 293 3.44 -6.43 -20.59
CA SER A 293 2.02 -6.50 -20.98
C SER A 293 1.24 -5.18 -20.76
N ALA A 294 1.69 -4.33 -19.82
CA ALA A 294 1.08 -3.02 -19.57
C ALA A 294 1.43 -1.95 -20.62
N GLY A 295 2.39 -2.22 -21.52
CA GLY A 295 2.87 -1.28 -22.54
C GLY A 295 2.22 -1.42 -23.92
N GLN A 296 1.39 -2.44 -24.16
CA GLN A 296 0.90 -2.80 -25.50
C GLN A 296 -0.57 -2.45 -25.77
N ARG A 297 -1.24 -1.68 -24.90
CA ARG A 297 -2.64 -1.25 -25.10
C ARG A 297 -2.82 0.25 -25.38
N ILE A 298 -1.87 0.87 -26.07
CA ILE A 298 -2.08 2.18 -26.71
C ILE A 298 -1.50 2.14 -28.12
N SER A 299 -2.19 1.45 -29.01
CA SER A 299 -2.14 1.65 -30.46
C SER A 299 -3.18 0.75 -31.11
N VAL A 300 -4.43 1.24 -31.17
CA VAL A 300 -5.26 1.50 -32.36
C VAL A 300 -6.34 2.49 -31.94
#